data_AF-A0A2G2G9Y0-F1
#
_entry.id   AF-A0A2G2G9Y0-F1
#
_cell.length_a   1.000
_cell.length_b   1.000
_cell.length_c   1.000
_cell.angle_alpha   90.00
_cell.angle_beta   90.00
_cell.angle_gamma   90.00
#
_symmetry.space_group_name_H-M   'P 1'
#
loop_
_entity.id
_entity.type
_entity.pdbx_description
1 polymer ?
#
loop_
_entity_poly.entity_id
_entity_poly.type
_entity_poly.pdbx_seq_one_letter_code
_entity_poly.pdbx_strand_id
1 'polypeptide(L)' 'MSQISTYVRNSRAELAKVIFPTKPQVKQAFIAVFIVVIAVSLFLALVDFIMSTSLAAIL' A
#
# COMPACT_ATOMS: atom_id res chain seq x y z
N MET A 1 1.26 -24.45 29.51
CA MET A 1 0.77 -24.57 28.12
C MET A 1 -0.70 -24.16 27.93
N SER A 2 -1.56 -24.13 28.96
CA SER A 2 -2.98 -23.75 28.84
C SER A 2 -3.23 -22.24 28.64
N GLN A 3 -2.41 -21.39 29.27
CA GLN A 3 -2.57 -19.93 29.22
C GLN A 3 -2.46 -19.36 27.80
N ILE A 4 -1.40 -19.73 27.06
CA ILE A 4 -1.16 -19.25 25.68
C ILE A 4 -2.31 -19.61 24.73
N SER A 5 -2.86 -20.83 24.85
CA SER A 5 -4.01 -21.26 24.06
C SER A 5 -5.25 -20.38 24.32
N THR A 6 -5.50 -20.05 25.59
CA THR A 6 -6.60 -19.14 25.99
C THR A 6 -6.37 -17.72 25.47
N TYR A 7 -5.14 -17.20 25.54
CA TYR A 7 -4.81 -15.88 24.99
C TYR A 7 -5.05 -15.81 23.48
N VAL A 8 -4.59 -16.81 22.71
CA VAL A 8 -4.83 -16.86 21.26
C VAL A 8 -6.33 -16.93 20.95
N ARG A 9 -7.10 -17.69 21.73
CA ARG A 9 -8.55 -17.80 21.57
C ARG A 9 -9.26 -16.47 21.86
N ASN A 10 -8.88 -15.78 22.92
CA ASN A 10 -9.44 -14.48 23.28
C ASN A 10 -9.06 -13.40 22.25
N SER A 11 -7.81 -13.36 21.79
CA SER A 11 -7.37 -12.42 20.75
C SER A 11 -8.11 -12.65 19.42
N ARG A 12 -8.37 -13.91 19.03
CA ARG A 12 -9.19 -14.21 17.84
C ARG A 12 -10.63 -13.74 17.99
N ALA A 13 -11.21 -13.84 19.19
CA ALA A 13 -12.55 -13.34 19.47
C ALA A 13 -12.62 -11.79 19.40
N GLU A 14 -11.57 -11.10 19.83
CA GLU A 14 -11.47 -9.63 19.71
C GLU A 14 -11.27 -9.18 18.27
N LEU A 15 -10.46 -9.89 17.47
CA LEU A 15 -10.30 -9.60 16.05
C LEU A 15 -11.64 -9.67 15.29
N ALA A 16 -12.52 -10.60 15.66
CA ALA A 16 -13.85 -10.72 15.05
C ALA A 16 -14.81 -9.57 15.41
N LYS A 17 -14.53 -8.78 16.45
CA LYS A 17 -15.31 -7.59 16.82
C LYS A 17 -14.87 -6.34 16.05
N VAL A 18 -13.69 -6.37 15.43
CA VAL A 18 -13.21 -5.25 14.62
C VAL A 18 -14.03 -5.18 13.34
N ILE A 19 -14.48 -3.98 12.98
CA ILE A 19 -15.17 -3.75 11.72
C ILE A 19 -14.14 -3.82 10.59
N PHE A 20 -14.04 -4.99 9.96
CA PHE A 20 -13.20 -5.15 8.78
C PHE A 20 -13.79 -4.37 7.60
N PRO A 21 -12.93 -3.80 6.74
CA PRO A 21 -13.38 -3.14 5.53
C PRO A 21 -14.13 -4.14 4.65
N THR A 22 -15.22 -3.67 4.04
CA THR A 22 -16.03 -4.52 3.16
C THR A 22 -15.26 -4.85 1.88
N LYS A 23 -15.56 -5.98 1.24
CA LYS A 23 -14.93 -6.35 -0.06
C LYS A 23 -14.90 -5.21 -1.10
N PRO A 24 -15.97 -4.41 -1.29
CA PRO A 24 -15.91 -3.27 -2.20
C PRO A 24 -14.98 -2.14 -1.73
N GLN A 25 -14.91 -1.85 -0.43
CA GLN A 25 -13.99 -0.82 0.10
C GLN A 25 -12.52 -1.20 -0.13
N VAL A 26 -12.16 -2.47 0.02
CA VAL A 26 -10.80 -2.97 -0.26
C VAL A 26 -10.46 -2.77 -1.73
N LYS A 27 -11.37 -3.11 -2.65
CA LYS A 27 -11.17 -2.93 -4.09
C LYS A 27 -11.02 -1.45 -4.45
N GLN A 28 -11.85 -0.58 -3.86
CA GLN A 28 -11.77 0.86 -4.10
C GLN A 28 -10.46 1.46 -3.60
N ALA A 29 -10.03 1.11 -2.38
CA ALA A 29 -8.75 1.56 -1.82
C ALA A 29 -7.57 1.09 -2.68
N PHE A 30 -7.60 -0.16 -3.16
CA PHE A 30 -6.58 -0.68 -4.07
C PHE A 30 -6.49 0.12 -5.36
N ILE A 31 -7.62 0.39 -6.02
CA ILE A 31 -7.67 1.18 -7.26
C ILE A 31 -7.15 2.60 -7.02
N ALA A 32 -7.53 3.22 -5.90
CA ALA A 32 -7.09 4.57 -5.54
C ALA A 32 -5.56 4.64 -5.39
N VAL A 33 -4.96 3.73 -4.62
CA VAL A 33 -3.49 3.68 -4.45
C VAL A 33 -2.81 3.38 -5.78
N PHE A 34 -3.34 2.45 -6.58
CA PHE A 34 -2.76 2.09 -7.87
C PHE A 34 -2.67 3.28 -8.83
N ILE A 35 -3.74 4.08 -8.93
CA ILE A 35 -3.77 5.29 -9.76
C ILE A 35 -2.73 6.30 -9.26
N VAL A 36 -2.66 6.54 -7.95
CA VAL A 36 -1.70 7.48 -7.37
C VAL A 36 -0.26 7.05 -7.64
N VAL A 37 0.07 5.77 -7.46
CA VAL A 37 1.41 5.22 -7.71
C VAL A 37 1.78 5.36 -9.19
N ILE A 38 0.85 5.08 -10.11
CA ILE A 38 1.09 5.27 -11.55
C ILE A 38 1.38 6.74 -11.86
N ALA A 39 0.56 7.67 -11.37
CA ALA A 39 0.74 9.09 -11.64
C ALA A 39 2.10 9.61 -11.12
N VAL A 40 2.47 9.24 -9.90
CA VAL A 40 3.75 9.64 -9.30
C VAL A 40 4.93 9.00 -10.03
N SER A 41 4.85 7.70 -10.34
CA SER A 41 5.94 7.01 -11.05
C SER A 41 6.17 7.56 -12.46
N LEU A 42 5.10 7.92 -13.19
CA LEU A 42 5.20 8.54 -14.51
C LEU A 42 5.84 9.93 -14.42
N PHE A 43 5.49 10.72 -13.40
CA PHE A 43 6.09 12.02 -13.16
C PHE A 43 7.59 11.91 -12.87
N LEU A 44 7.98 10.99 -11.97
CA LEU A 44 9.38 10.77 -11.65
C LEU A 44 10.17 10.29 -12.87
N ALA A 45 9.64 9.34 -13.65
CA ALA A 45 10.27 8.86 -14.87
C ALA A 45 10.53 9.98 -15.89
N LEU A 46 9.60 10.93 -16.01
CA LEU A 46 9.77 12.10 -16.89
C LEU A 46 10.89 13.02 -16.38
N VAL A 47 10.93 13.30 -15.07
CA VAL A 47 11.98 14.13 -14.47
C VAL A 47 13.35 13.47 -14.63
N ASP A 48 13.45 12.16 -14.39
CA ASP A 48 14.69 11.39 -14.56
C ASP A 48 15.18 11.41 -16.02
N PHE A 49 14.25 11.34 -16.98
CA PHE A 49 14.58 11.46 -18.40
C PHE A 49 15.12 12.84 -18.76
N ILE A 50 14.50 13.91 -18.24
CA ILE A 50 14.98 15.28 -18.47
C ILE A 50 16.36 15.49 -17.85
N MET A 51 16.55 15.03 -16.62
CA MET A 51 17.82 15.16 -15.90
C MET A 51 18.93 14.35 -16.58
N SER A 52 18.67 13.11 -16.98
CA SER A 52 19.67 12.30 -17.69
C SER A 52 20.08 12.93 -19.03
N THR A 53 19.12 13.48 -19.78
CA THR A 53 19.41 14.14 -21.05
C THR A 53 20.18 15.45 -20.86
N SER A 54 19.81 16.27 -19.86
CA SER A 54 20.50 17.54 -19.58
C SER A 54 21.92 17.31 -19.09
N LEU A 55 22.13 16.33 -18.20
CA LEU A 55 23.45 15.96 -17.72
C LEU A 55 24.32 15.38 -18.84
N ALA A 56 23.75 14.53 -19.71
CA ALA A 56 24.46 14.00 -20.88
C ALA A 56 24.83 15.06 -21.92
N ALA A 57 24.14 16.21 -21.94
CA ALA A 57 24.47 17.32 -22.83
C ALA A 57 25.55 18.26 -22.26
N ILE A 58 25.74 18.25 -20.93
CA ILE A 58 26.71 19.11 -20.22
C ILE A 58 28.07 18.40 -20.04
N LEU A 59 28.05 17.08 -19.82
CA LEU A 59 29.24 16.24 -19.67
C LEU A 59 29.81 15.83 -21.04
#